data_AF-A0A920EBG9-F1
#
_entry.id   AF-A0A920EBG9-F1
#
_cell.length_a   1.000
_cell.length_b   1.000
_cell.length_c   1.000
_cell.angle_alpha   90.00
_cell.angle_beta   90.00
_cell.angle_gamma   90.00
#
_symmetry.space_group_name_H-M   'P 1'
#
loop_
_entity.id
_entity.type
_entity.pdbx_description
1 polymer ?
#
loop_
_entity_poly.entity_id
_entity_poly.type
_entity_poly.pdbx_seq_one_letter_code
_entity_poly.pdbx_strand_id
1 'polypeptide(L)'
;MPGAWTRQISEDKPHYTNIVMPWSGYEPPDVPDDNPTGIYQKVINISASSISDMCILHIGSAESIVLVFCNGVFIGLGKDSRLPSEFNLTPYLREGRMY
;
A
#
# COMPACT_ATOMS: atom_id res chain seq x y z
N MET A 1 -3.62 -11.55 2.75
CA MET A 1 -2.48 -10.66 3.05
C MET A 1 -1.71 -11.26 4.21
N PRO A 2 -0.38 -11.49 4.08
CA PRO A 2 0.53 -11.03 3.02
C PRO A 2 0.52 -11.90 1.74
N GLY A 3 1.04 -11.38 0.62
CA GLY A 3 1.28 -12.15 -0.63
C GLY A 3 1.66 -11.28 -1.84
N ALA A 4 2.51 -11.80 -2.73
CA ALA A 4 2.84 -11.15 -4.01
C ALA A 4 1.76 -11.47 -5.05
N TRP A 5 1.15 -10.44 -5.67
CA TRP A 5 0.01 -10.64 -6.57
C TRP A 5 0.39 -11.39 -7.86
N THR A 6 1.62 -11.23 -8.35
CA THR A 6 2.15 -11.94 -9.53
C THR A 6 2.23 -13.46 -9.34
N ARG A 7 2.03 -13.94 -8.10
CA ARG A 7 1.91 -15.36 -7.75
C ARG A 7 0.46 -15.83 -7.62
N GLN A 8 -0.50 -14.93 -7.76
CA GLN A 8 -1.94 -15.14 -7.52
C GLN A 8 -2.78 -14.94 -8.78
N ILE A 9 -2.34 -14.05 -9.68
CA ILE A 9 -2.98 -13.77 -10.97
C ILE A 9 -2.09 -14.21 -12.13
N SER A 10 -2.65 -14.32 -13.33
CA SER A 10 -1.94 -14.83 -14.52
C SER A 10 -1.52 -13.74 -15.51
N GLU A 11 -2.15 -12.58 -15.39
CA GLU A 11 -2.08 -11.43 -16.27
C GLU A 11 -0.76 -10.66 -16.07
N ASP A 12 -0.30 -10.59 -14.83
CA ASP A 12 0.97 -9.96 -14.46
C ASP A 12 1.96 -11.00 -13.95
N LYS A 13 3.11 -11.11 -14.63
CA LYS A 13 4.09 -12.18 -14.42
C LYS A 13 5.29 -11.68 -13.65
N PRO A 14 5.90 -12.50 -12.77
CA PRO A 14 7.12 -12.11 -12.08
C PRO A 14 8.26 -11.90 -13.10
N HIS A 15 9.00 -10.81 -12.93
CA HIS A 15 10.17 -10.50 -13.74
C HIS A 15 11.46 -10.97 -13.07
N TYR A 16 12.35 -11.58 -13.86
CA TYR A 16 13.71 -11.90 -13.45
C TYR A 16 14.69 -11.25 -14.42
N THR A 17 15.46 -10.30 -13.92
CA THR A 17 16.56 -9.67 -14.66
C THR A 17 17.80 -9.65 -13.76
N ASN A 18 18.98 -9.73 -14.35
CA ASN A 18 20.23 -9.71 -13.58
C ASN A 18 20.74 -8.29 -13.35
N ILE A 19 20.93 -7.52 -14.43
CA ILE A 19 21.53 -6.17 -14.39
C ILE A 19 20.57 -5.12 -14.93
N VAL A 20 19.95 -5.40 -16.08
CA VAL A 20 19.05 -4.44 -16.73
C VAL A 20 17.74 -4.31 -15.96
N MET A 21 17.18 -3.10 -15.93
CA MET A 21 15.82 -2.90 -15.44
C MET A 21 14.82 -3.69 -16.30
N PRO A 22 13.67 -4.10 -15.74
CA PRO A 22 12.67 -4.85 -16.49
C PRO A 22 11.84 -3.99 -17.47
N TRP A 23 12.26 -2.74 -17.70
CA TRP A 23 11.71 -1.80 -18.67
C TRP A 23 12.83 -1.07 -19.42
N SER A 24 12.53 -0.50 -20.59
CA SER A 24 13.48 0.23 -21.43
C SER A 24 12.93 1.59 -21.86
N GLY A 25 13.80 2.55 -22.15
CA GLY A 25 13.40 3.85 -22.71
C GLY A 25 13.00 4.91 -21.67
N TYR A 26 13.26 4.67 -20.39
CA TYR A 26 13.01 5.60 -19.30
C TYR A 26 14.33 5.86 -18.54
N GLU A 27 14.60 7.12 -18.23
CA GLU A 27 15.75 7.54 -17.44
C GLU A 27 15.28 7.90 -16.02
N PRO A 28 16.06 7.61 -14.96
CA PRO A 28 15.69 8.03 -13.62
C PRO A 28 15.48 9.55 -13.51
N PRO A 29 14.44 10.03 -12.80
CA PRO A 29 13.52 9.30 -11.92
C PRO A 29 12.24 8.78 -12.60
N ASP A 30 12.16 8.79 -13.93
CA ASP A 30 10.95 8.42 -14.66
C ASP A 30 10.67 6.92 -14.56
N VAL A 31 9.39 6.57 -14.56
CA VAL A 31 8.89 5.19 -14.51
C VAL A 31 8.03 4.91 -15.75
N PRO A 32 7.89 3.64 -16.16
CA PRO A 32 7.02 3.29 -17.28
C PRO A 32 5.58 3.79 -17.11
N ASP A 33 4.94 4.17 -18.24
CA ASP A 33 3.53 4.52 -18.24
C ASP A 33 2.65 3.32 -17.84
N ASP A 34 3.06 2.12 -18.26
CA ASP A 34 2.48 0.86 -17.81
C ASP A 34 3.14 0.42 -16.49
N ASN A 35 2.50 0.78 -15.37
CA ASN A 35 2.97 0.53 -14.02
C ASN A 35 1.91 -0.24 -13.21
N PRO A 36 2.01 -1.59 -13.14
CA PRO A 36 1.01 -2.43 -12.49
C PRO A 36 0.69 -1.97 -11.07
N THR A 37 -0.60 -1.70 -10.82
CA THR A 37 -1.05 -1.11 -9.55
C THR A 37 -2.11 -2.00 -8.89
N GLY A 38 -1.81 -2.51 -7.70
CA GLY A 38 -2.76 -3.27 -6.89
C GLY A 38 -3.56 -2.37 -5.96
N ILE A 39 -4.90 -2.50 -5.97
CA ILE A 39 -5.79 -1.82 -5.03
C ILE A 39 -6.29 -2.83 -4.00
N TYR A 40 -6.03 -2.54 -2.72
CA TYR A 40 -6.47 -3.36 -1.61
C TYR A 40 -7.37 -2.56 -0.69
N GLN A 41 -8.54 -3.10 -0.38
CA GLN A 41 -9.50 -2.49 0.52
C GLN A 41 -9.82 -3.46 1.66
N LYS A 42 -9.87 -2.93 2.88
CA LYS A 42 -10.34 -3.68 4.05
C LYS A 42 -11.30 -2.81 4.84
N VAL A 43 -12.52 -3.30 4.96
CA VAL A 43 -13.51 -2.69 5.84
C VAL A 43 -13.26 -3.16 7.28
N ILE A 44 -13.24 -2.21 8.21
CA ILE A 44 -13.12 -2.50 9.65
C ILE A 44 -14.26 -1.83 10.41
N ASN A 45 -14.64 -2.41 11.56
CA ASN A 45 -15.59 -1.78 12.46
C ASN A 45 -14.85 -1.21 13.68
N ILE A 46 -15.02 0.07 13.93
CA ILE A 46 -14.40 0.79 15.05
C ILE A 46 -15.43 0.98 16.16
N SER A 47 -15.08 0.58 17.38
CA SER A 47 -15.89 0.81 18.57
C SER A 47 -15.69 2.23 19.10
N ALA A 48 -16.68 2.80 19.80
CA ALA A 48 -16.53 4.11 20.46
C ALA A 48 -15.29 4.19 21.37
N SER A 49 -14.99 3.12 22.12
CA SER A 49 -13.81 3.06 22.98
C SER A 49 -12.48 3.12 22.21
N SER A 50 -12.45 2.64 20.97
CA SER A 50 -11.23 2.66 20.14
C SER A 50 -10.93 4.05 19.55
N ILE A 51 -11.89 4.98 19.59
CA ILE A 51 -11.71 6.35 19.07
C ILE A 51 -10.85 7.18 20.03
N SER A 52 -10.89 6.87 21.33
CA SER A 52 -10.04 7.55 22.32
C SER A 52 -8.60 7.05 22.34
N ASP A 53 -8.32 5.92 21.69
CA ASP A 53 -6.98 5.32 21.65
C ASP A 53 -6.18 5.82 20.44
N MET A 54 -4.85 5.82 20.56
CA MET A 54 -3.98 6.04 19.42
C MET A 54 -4.08 4.84 18.46
N CYS A 55 -4.52 5.10 17.23
CA CYS A 55 -4.64 4.08 16.19
C CYS A 55 -3.60 4.31 15.09
N ILE A 56 -2.69 3.34 14.94
CA ILE A 56 -1.65 3.34 13.92
C ILE A 56 -1.90 2.18 12.95
N LEU A 57 -1.96 2.48 11.65
CA LEU A 57 -1.83 1.46 10.62
C LEU A 57 -0.36 1.13 10.45
N HIS A 58 0.02 -0.09 10.83
CA HIS A 58 1.36 -0.62 10.62
C HIS A 58 1.38 -1.52 9.38
N ILE A 59 2.12 -1.10 8.34
CA ILE A 59 2.39 -1.89 7.15
C ILE A 59 3.83 -2.40 7.26
N GLY A 60 4.01 -3.68 7.57
CA GLY A 60 5.35 -4.25 7.79
C GLY A 60 6.25 -4.22 6.55
N SER A 61 5.66 -4.27 5.35
CA SER A 61 6.36 -4.12 4.07
C SER A 61 5.33 -3.97 2.94
N ALA A 62 5.66 -3.15 1.94
CA ALA A 62 4.94 -3.03 0.67
C ALA A 62 5.92 -2.77 -0.47
N GLU A 63 5.71 -3.42 -1.62
CA GLU A 63 6.60 -3.30 -2.78
C GLU A 63 5.86 -2.66 -3.96
N SER A 64 6.37 -1.58 -4.59
CA SER A 64 7.53 -0.75 -4.23
C SER A 64 7.17 0.52 -3.44
N ILE A 65 5.91 0.93 -3.53
CA ILE A 65 5.32 2.15 -2.97
C ILE A 65 3.91 1.80 -2.47
N VAL A 66 3.48 2.43 -1.38
CA VAL A 66 2.10 2.30 -0.87
C VAL A 66 1.49 3.67 -0.64
N LEU A 67 0.25 3.85 -1.09
CA LEU A 67 -0.57 5.02 -0.78
C LEU A 67 -1.69 4.56 0.14
N VAL A 68 -1.86 5.26 1.26
CA VAL A 68 -2.86 4.91 2.27
C VAL A 68 -3.99 5.93 2.24
N PHE A 69 -5.21 5.40 2.18
CA PHE A 69 -6.45 6.15 2.31
C PHE A 69 -7.27 5.56 3.45
N CYS A 70 -7.99 6.40 4.20
CA CYS A 70 -8.97 5.99 5.19
C CYS A 70 -10.24 6.83 5.00
N ASN A 71 -11.39 6.18 4.81
CA ASN A 71 -12.66 6.82 4.47
C ASN A 71 -12.56 7.80 3.29
N GLY A 72 -11.76 7.46 2.27
CA GLY A 72 -11.50 8.30 1.10
C GLY A 72 -10.57 9.49 1.34
N VAL A 73 -10.05 9.68 2.55
CA VAL A 73 -9.06 10.71 2.87
C VAL A 73 -7.66 10.15 2.70
N PHE A 74 -6.81 10.86 1.96
CA PHE A 74 -5.40 10.50 1.83
C PHE A 74 -4.66 10.71 3.17
N ILE A 75 -3.99 9.67 3.64
CA ILE A 75 -3.28 9.66 4.92
C ILE A 75 -1.79 9.87 4.72
N GLY A 76 -1.23 9.25 3.69
CA GLY A 76 0.19 9.33 3.43
C GLY A 76 0.67 8.29 2.42
N LEU A 77 1.98 8.34 2.19
CA LEU A 77 2.69 7.47 1.27
C LEU A 77 3.90 6.86 1.98
N GLY A 78 4.15 5.58 1.70
CA GLY A 78 5.33 4.85 2.14
C GLY A 78 6.18 4.41 0.95
N LYS A 79 7.50 4.50 1.10
CA LYS A 79 8.52 3.96 0.19
C LYS A 79 9.48 3.10 1.01
N ASP A 80 10.36 2.37 0.33
CA ASP A 80 11.21 1.30 0.87
C ASP A 80 10.42 0.02 1.14
N SER A 81 10.73 -1.02 0.36
CA SER A 81 10.00 -2.29 0.42
C SER A 81 10.42 -3.19 1.55
N ARG A 82 11.44 -2.81 2.33
CA ARG A 82 12.04 -3.66 3.36
C ARG A 82 12.00 -3.07 4.76
N LEU A 83 11.40 -1.89 4.91
CA LEU A 83 11.13 -1.26 6.20
C LEU A 83 9.63 -1.05 6.42
N PRO A 84 9.17 -1.06 7.68
CA PRO A 84 7.78 -0.79 7.98
C PRO A 84 7.42 0.67 7.68
N SER A 85 6.17 0.88 7.26
CA SER A 85 5.54 2.19 7.15
C SER A 85 4.38 2.30 8.13
N GLU A 86 4.35 3.37 8.92
CA GLU A 86 3.36 3.59 9.97
C GLU A 86 2.57 4.88 9.73
N PHE A 87 1.24 4.79 9.85
CA PHE A 87 0.34 5.90 9.57
C PHE A 87 -0.62 6.13 10.72
N ASN A 88 -0.68 7.36 11.24
CA ASN A 88 -1.62 7.71 12.29
C ASN A 88 -3.04 7.88 11.73
N LEU A 89 -3.92 6.93 12.04
CA LEU A 89 -5.32 6.94 11.61
C LEU A 89 -6.24 7.64 12.60
N THR A 90 -5.79 7.89 13.83
CA THR A 90 -6.59 8.46 14.93
C THR A 90 -7.49 9.63 14.51
N PRO A 91 -7.02 10.68 13.81
CA PRO A 91 -7.87 11.82 13.48
C PRO A 91 -8.91 11.54 12.37
N TYR A 92 -8.86 10.36 11.75
CA TYR A 92 -9.74 9.97 10.64
C TYR A 92 -10.77 8.91 11.04
N LEU A 93 -10.70 8.37 12.26
CA LEU A 93 -11.60 7.35 12.75
C LEU A 93 -12.99 7.89 13.08
N ARG A 94 -14.00 7.05 12.84
CA ARG A 94 -15.40 7.28 13.24
C ARG A 94 -15.97 5.96 13.76
N GLU A 95 -16.95 6.04 14.65
CA GLU A 95 -17.62 4.84 15.14
C GLU A 95 -18.35 4.12 14.01
N GLY A 96 -18.31 2.79 14.05
CA GLY A 96 -18.98 1.94 13.08
C GLY A 96 -18.07 1.56 11.91
N ARG A 97 -18.67 1.46 10.72
CA ARG A 97 -18.05 0.86 9.53
C ARG A 97 -17.13 1.86 8.83
N MET A 98 -15.86 1.49 8.72
CA MET A 98 -14.79 2.28 8.09
C MET A 98 -14.33 1.60 6.79
N TYR A 99 -13.97 2.41 5.78
CA TYR A 99 -13.54 1.96 4.45
C TYR A 99 -12.11 2.37 4.10
#